data_AF-A0A0G4N635-F1
#
_entry.id   AF-A0A0G4N635-F1
#
_cell.length_a   1.000
_cell.length_b   1.000
_cell.length_c   1.000
_cell.angle_alpha   90.00
_cell.angle_beta   90.00
_cell.angle_gamma   90.00
#
_symmetry.space_group_name_H-M   'P 1'
#
loop_
_entity.id
_entity.type
_entity.pdbx_description
1 polymer ?
#
loop_
_entity_poly.entity_id
_entity_poly.type
_entity_poly.pdbx_seq_one_letter_code
_entity_poly.pdbx_strand_id
1 'polypeptide(L)'
;MLPPIPILADYGISPTHGFLPDVLPLTRLPDPYYNKWEAVVSNLQALILSRRLRSVVDRLPVLSTIGLEHEAEWRRAYSLLCFMAHGYVWGGDQPSDHLPPPITVPLLQVSEHLELPPVATYAA
;
A
#
# COMPACT_ATOMS: atom_id res chain seq x y z
N MET A 1 15.43 -29.81 30.25
CA MET A 1 15.17 -30.10 28.82
C MET A 1 15.34 -28.80 28.06
N LEU A 2 16.04 -28.81 26.94
CA LEU A 2 16.16 -27.62 26.09
C LEU A 2 14.86 -27.42 25.30
N PRO A 3 14.43 -26.17 25.05
CA PRO A 3 13.27 -25.91 24.21
C PRO A 3 13.53 -26.38 22.77
N PRO A 4 12.47 -26.76 22.02
CA PRO A 4 12.60 -27.11 20.62
C PRO A 4 13.05 -25.90 19.78
N ILE A 5 13.73 -26.17 18.66
CA ILE A 5 14.12 -25.13 17.70
C ILE A 5 12.84 -24.58 17.03
N PRO A 6 12.65 -23.25 16.96
CA PRO A 6 11.47 -22.67 16.31
C PRO A 6 11.38 -22.99 14.81
N ILE A 7 10.15 -23.15 14.30
CA ILE A 7 9.89 -23.34 12.86
C ILE A 7 9.81 -21.96 12.22
N LEU A 8 10.68 -21.67 11.24
CA LEU A 8 10.79 -20.34 10.62
C LEU A 8 9.48 -19.85 9.99
N ALA A 9 8.69 -20.75 9.41
CA ALA A 9 7.41 -20.44 8.77
C ALA A 9 6.39 -19.83 9.74
N ASP A 10 6.42 -20.21 11.02
CA ASP A 10 5.53 -19.65 12.05
C ASP A 10 5.79 -18.16 12.31
N TYR A 11 6.95 -17.65 11.88
CA TYR A 11 7.37 -16.26 12.00
C TYR A 11 7.40 -15.52 10.66
N GLY A 12 6.89 -16.15 9.58
CA GLY A 12 6.95 -15.59 8.23
C GLY A 12 8.37 -15.46 7.68
N ILE A 13 9.32 -16.28 8.16
CA ILE A 13 10.72 -16.25 7.74
C ILE A 13 10.96 -17.38 6.73
N SER A 14 11.42 -16.99 5.54
CA SER A 14 11.91 -17.90 4.51
C SER A 14 13.30 -18.45 4.88
N PRO A 15 13.55 -19.76 4.73
CA PRO A 15 14.87 -20.34 4.94
C PRO A 15 15.91 -19.89 3.89
N THR A 16 15.47 -19.40 2.73
CA THR A 16 16.35 -18.98 1.62
C THR A 16 16.39 -17.47 1.44
N HIS A 17 15.33 -16.75 1.83
CA HIS A 17 15.18 -15.32 1.59
C HIS A 17 15.05 -14.48 2.88
N GLY A 18 15.07 -15.10 4.06
CA GLY A 18 14.92 -14.39 5.33
C GLY A 18 13.52 -13.78 5.46
N PHE A 19 13.43 -12.46 5.69
CA PHE A 19 12.14 -11.76 5.83
C PHE A 19 11.45 -11.45 4.50
N LEU A 20 12.10 -11.74 3.37
CA LEU A 20 11.45 -11.62 2.06
C LEU A 20 10.53 -12.83 1.82
N PRO A 21 9.36 -12.61 1.19
CA PRO A 21 8.42 -13.68 0.90
C PRO A 21 8.99 -14.64 -0.16
N ASP A 22 8.64 -15.92 -0.07
CA ASP A 22 9.00 -16.93 -1.08
C ASP A 22 8.21 -16.75 -2.38
N VAL A 23 7.05 -16.09 -2.31
CA VAL A 23 6.24 -15.73 -3.48
C VAL A 23 6.43 -14.26 -3.77
N LEU A 24 6.66 -13.94 -5.05
CA LEU A 24 6.81 -12.55 -5.47
C LEU A 24 5.54 -11.74 -5.19
N PRO A 25 5.67 -10.49 -4.72
CA PRO A 25 4.53 -9.61 -4.51
C PRO A 25 3.71 -9.41 -5.79
N LEU A 26 2.40 -9.15 -5.63
CA LEU A 26 1.55 -8.77 -6.76
C LEU A 26 2.07 -7.50 -7.41
N THR A 27 2.20 -7.53 -8.74
CA THR A 27 2.57 -6.36 -9.53
C THR A 27 1.38 -5.45 -9.81
N ARG A 28 0.16 -5.98 -9.72
CA ARG A 28 -1.11 -5.28 -9.93
C ARG A 28 -2.25 -5.98 -9.18
N LEU A 29 -3.20 -5.21 -8.64
CA LEU A 29 -4.46 -5.74 -8.12
C LEU A 29 -5.30 -6.36 -9.26
N PRO A 30 -5.78 -7.60 -9.10
CA PRO A 30 -6.48 -8.30 -10.18
C PRO A 30 -7.88 -7.74 -10.45
N ASP A 31 -8.58 -7.28 -9.42
CA ASP A 31 -9.92 -6.73 -9.54
C ASP A 31 -9.89 -5.33 -10.21
N PRO A 32 -10.55 -5.15 -11.38
CA PRO A 32 -10.67 -3.87 -12.06
C PRO A 32 -11.26 -2.73 -11.22
N TYR A 33 -12.00 -3.05 -10.14
CA TYR A 33 -12.52 -2.07 -9.18
C TYR A 33 -11.42 -1.14 -8.66
N TYR A 34 -10.22 -1.68 -8.42
CA TYR A 34 -9.06 -0.94 -7.88
C TYR A 34 -8.18 -0.28 -8.95
N ASN A 35 -8.57 -0.33 -10.23
CA ASN A 35 -7.78 0.26 -11.32
C ASN A 35 -7.45 1.74 -11.11
N LYS A 36 -8.27 2.48 -10.34
CA LYS A 36 -8.02 3.90 -10.06
C LYS A 36 -6.77 4.10 -9.18
N TRP A 37 -6.55 3.24 -8.18
CA TRP A 37 -5.33 3.28 -7.38
C TRP A 37 -4.11 2.92 -8.23
N GLU A 38 -4.21 1.83 -8.99
CA GLU A 38 -3.16 1.38 -9.89
C GLU A 38 -2.79 2.45 -10.93
N ALA A 39 -3.77 3.11 -11.52
CA ALA A 39 -3.55 4.16 -12.51
C ALA A 39 -2.85 5.39 -11.93
N VAL A 40 -3.14 5.77 -10.68
CA VAL A 40 -2.43 6.89 -10.03
C VAL A 40 -0.98 6.51 -9.78
N VAL A 41 -0.71 5.34 -9.20
CA VAL A 41 0.65 4.94 -8.85
C VAL A 41 1.50 4.64 -10.09
N SER A 42 0.94 4.01 -11.11
CA SER A 42 1.66 3.77 -12.38
C SER A 42 2.06 5.06 -13.10
N ASN A 43 1.37 6.17 -12.82
CA ASN A 43 1.65 7.49 -13.40
C ASN A 43 2.21 8.48 -12.36
N LEU A 44 2.62 8.00 -11.18
CA LEU A 44 2.91 8.85 -10.02
C LEU A 44 3.97 9.92 -10.34
N GLN A 45 5.08 9.52 -10.96
CA GLN A 45 6.15 10.44 -11.35
C GLN A 45 5.64 11.57 -12.25
N ALA A 46 4.89 11.23 -13.31
CA ALA A 46 4.35 12.22 -14.23
C ALA A 46 3.34 13.15 -13.55
N LEU A 47 2.52 12.61 -12.65
CA LEU A 47 1.54 13.39 -11.88
C LEU A 47 2.20 14.36 -10.88
N ILE A 48 3.32 13.95 -10.26
CA ILE A 48 4.12 14.83 -9.39
C ILE A 48 4.78 15.94 -10.21
N LEU A 49 5.51 15.58 -11.28
CA LEU A 49 6.23 16.56 -12.11
C LEU A 49 5.28 17.58 -12.76
N SER A 50 4.09 17.15 -13.15
CA SER A 50 3.06 18.04 -13.72
C SER A 50 2.21 18.77 -12.67
N ARG A 51 2.45 18.56 -11.38
CA ARG A 51 1.69 19.12 -10.24
C ARG A 51 0.19 18.78 -10.28
N ARG A 52 -0.17 17.66 -10.89
CA ARG A 52 -1.55 17.21 -11.05
C ARG A 52 -1.99 16.17 -10.02
N LEU A 53 -1.06 15.57 -9.29
CA LEU A 53 -1.34 14.46 -8.38
C LEU A 53 -2.50 14.75 -7.41
N ARG A 54 -2.41 15.85 -6.64
CA ARG A 54 -3.46 16.21 -5.66
C ARG A 54 -4.82 16.33 -6.33
N SER A 55 -4.90 17.08 -7.43
CA SER A 55 -6.14 17.24 -8.19
C SER A 55 -6.74 15.91 -8.70
N VAL A 56 -5.91 14.93 -9.02
CA VAL A 56 -6.37 13.61 -9.46
C VAL A 56 -6.88 12.81 -8.27
N VAL A 57 -6.12 12.78 -7.17
CA VAL A 57 -6.50 12.11 -5.92
C VAL A 57 -7.80 12.66 -5.35
N ASP A 58 -7.98 13.99 -5.32
CA ASP A 58 -9.16 14.66 -4.77
C ASP A 58 -10.45 14.31 -5.54
N ARG A 59 -10.31 13.90 -6.81
CA ARG A 59 -11.42 13.47 -7.67
C ARG A 59 -11.68 11.97 -7.61
N LEU A 60 -10.86 11.21 -6.89
CA LEU A 60 -11.09 9.78 -6.72
C LEU A 60 -12.31 9.53 -5.83
N PRO A 61 -13.13 8.51 -6.14
CA PRO A 61 -14.07 8.01 -5.16
C PRO A 61 -13.29 7.34 -4.02
N VAL A 62 -13.88 7.34 -2.81
CA VAL A 62 -13.43 6.45 -1.74
C VAL A 62 -13.76 5.02 -2.16
N LEU A 63 -12.73 4.21 -2.43
CA LEU A 63 -12.90 2.80 -2.75
C LEU A 63 -12.92 1.99 -1.45
N SER A 64 -13.82 1.00 -1.38
CA SER A 64 -13.91 0.07 -0.26
C SER A 64 -12.84 -1.01 -0.38
N THR A 65 -12.35 -1.51 0.76
CA THR A 65 -11.40 -2.63 0.84
C THR A 65 -12.07 -4.01 0.85
N ILE A 66 -13.41 -4.08 0.84
CA ILE A 66 -14.18 -5.33 0.99
C ILE A 66 -13.86 -6.36 -0.12
N GLY A 67 -13.44 -5.92 -1.31
CA GLY A 67 -13.08 -6.80 -2.42
C GLY A 67 -11.61 -7.28 -2.41
N LEU A 68 -10.84 -7.00 -1.36
CA LEU A 68 -9.48 -7.55 -1.20
C LEU A 68 -9.59 -8.92 -0.51
N GLU A 69 -9.27 -9.98 -1.22
CA GLU A 69 -9.52 -11.36 -0.78
C GLU A 69 -8.25 -12.04 -0.22
N HIS A 70 -7.10 -11.77 -0.84
CA HIS A 70 -5.84 -12.44 -0.52
C HIS A 70 -4.85 -11.49 0.16
N GLU A 71 -4.03 -12.00 1.09
CA GLU A 71 -2.98 -11.22 1.77
C GLU A 71 -2.07 -10.44 0.80
N ALA A 72 -1.77 -11.01 -0.37
CA ALA A 72 -0.97 -10.36 -1.40
C ALA A 72 -1.68 -9.11 -1.99
N GLU A 73 -3.02 -9.12 -2.06
CA GLU A 73 -3.84 -7.98 -2.49
C GLU A 73 -3.87 -6.90 -1.41
N TRP A 74 -4.03 -7.28 -0.14
CA TRP A 74 -3.93 -6.34 0.99
C TRP A 74 -2.58 -5.64 1.02
N ARG A 75 -1.47 -6.39 0.88
CA ARG A 75 -0.11 -5.82 0.81
C ARG A 75 0.08 -4.91 -0.40
N ARG A 76 -0.45 -5.29 -1.57
CA ARG A 76 -0.39 -4.42 -2.76
C ARG A 76 -1.18 -3.13 -2.56
N ALA A 77 -2.39 -3.21 -2.02
CA ALA A 77 -3.24 -2.05 -1.71
C ALA A 77 -2.52 -1.11 -0.72
N TYR A 78 -1.91 -1.67 0.33
CA TYR A 78 -1.11 -0.92 1.30
C TYR A 78 0.01 -0.15 0.61
N SER A 79 0.80 -0.83 -0.22
CA SER A 79 1.90 -0.24 -0.97
C SER A 79 1.41 0.92 -1.85
N LEU A 80 0.35 0.70 -2.64
CA LEU A 80 -0.24 1.71 -3.51
C LEU A 80 -0.69 2.95 -2.73
N LEU A 81 -1.45 2.75 -1.65
CA LEU A 81 -2.03 3.82 -0.84
C LEU A 81 -0.95 4.60 -0.09
N CYS A 82 0.09 3.93 0.41
CA CYS A 82 1.27 4.57 1.01
C CYS A 82 2.02 5.44 0.00
N PHE A 83 2.29 4.94 -1.22
CA PHE A 83 2.91 5.75 -2.27
C PHE A 83 2.05 6.96 -2.68
N MET A 84 0.73 6.77 -2.79
CA MET A 84 -0.21 7.88 -3.02
C MET A 84 -0.17 8.90 -1.89
N ALA A 85 -0.17 8.45 -0.63
CA ALA A 85 -0.11 9.32 0.55
C ALA A 85 1.18 10.15 0.56
N HIS A 86 2.34 9.51 0.40
CA HIS A 86 3.63 10.20 0.34
C HIS A 86 3.69 11.20 -0.82
N GLY A 87 3.23 10.80 -2.01
CA GLY A 87 3.15 11.69 -3.16
C GLY A 87 2.22 12.88 -2.90
N TYR A 88 1.09 12.67 -2.23
CA TYR A 88 0.14 13.74 -1.94
C TYR A 88 0.71 14.75 -0.92
N VAL A 89 1.29 14.25 0.18
CA VAL A 89 1.92 15.07 1.21
C VAL A 89 3.06 15.87 0.60
N TRP A 90 4.04 15.22 -0.01
CA TRP A 90 5.32 15.85 -0.38
C TRP A 90 5.41 16.35 -1.82
N GLY A 91 4.51 15.94 -2.72
CA GLY A 91 4.63 16.21 -4.16
C GLY A 91 4.08 17.56 -4.64
N GLY A 92 3.65 18.44 -3.72
CA GLY A 92 3.24 19.81 -4.04
C GLY A 92 4.34 20.85 -3.78
N ASP A 93 4.04 22.12 -4.03
CA ASP A 93 4.97 23.23 -3.73
C ASP A 93 5.32 23.32 -2.24
N GLN A 94 4.36 22.98 -1.38
CA GLN A 94 4.52 22.84 0.06
C GLN A 94 3.93 21.50 0.51
N PRO A 95 4.48 20.91 1.59
CA PRO A 95 3.89 19.74 2.22
C PRO A 95 2.41 19.95 2.56
N SER A 96 1.59 18.92 2.43
CA SER A 96 0.20 18.97 2.87
C SER A 96 0.02 18.27 4.21
N ASP A 97 -0.58 18.97 5.17
CA ASP A 97 -0.87 18.42 6.52
C ASP A 97 -2.17 17.60 6.57
N HIS A 98 -2.91 17.52 5.46
CA HIS A 98 -4.21 16.83 5.40
C HIS A 98 -4.27 15.90 4.19
N LEU A 99 -4.48 14.60 4.44
CA LEU A 99 -4.78 13.63 3.40
C LEU A 99 -6.29 13.53 3.16
N PRO A 100 -6.73 13.41 1.89
CA PRO A 100 -8.16 13.35 1.58
C PRO A 100 -8.73 11.93 1.82
N PRO A 101 -10.05 11.80 2.04
CA PRO A 101 -10.73 10.52 2.27
C PRO A 101 -10.43 9.37 1.29
N PRO A 102 -10.23 9.62 -0.02
CA PRO A 102 -9.89 8.55 -0.97
C PRO A 102 -8.56 7.85 -0.69
N ILE A 103 -7.69 8.45 0.13
CA ILE A 103 -6.48 7.83 0.67
C ILE A 103 -6.73 7.37 2.11
N THR A 104 -7.18 8.27 3.00
CA THR A 104 -7.16 8.00 4.44
C THR A 104 -8.06 6.85 4.85
N VAL A 105 -9.29 6.78 4.32
CA VAL A 105 -10.25 5.73 4.67
C VAL A 105 -9.72 4.33 4.33
N PRO A 106 -9.36 4.03 3.06
CA PRO A 106 -8.84 2.70 2.73
C PRO A 106 -7.47 2.45 3.34
N LEU A 107 -6.58 3.46 3.47
CA LEU A 107 -5.26 3.25 4.06
C LEU A 107 -5.38 2.83 5.53
N LEU A 108 -6.23 3.47 6.32
CA LEU A 108 -6.46 3.08 7.71
C LEU A 108 -7.01 1.66 7.83
N GLN A 109 -7.95 1.27 6.95
CA GLN A 109 -8.52 -0.08 6.94
C GLN A 109 -7.47 -1.14 6.57
N VAL A 110 -6.66 -0.89 5.54
CA VAL A 110 -5.60 -1.81 5.12
C VAL A 110 -4.51 -1.91 6.18
N SER A 111 -4.13 -0.78 6.79
CA SER A 111 -3.17 -0.72 7.89
C SER A 111 -3.63 -1.51 9.10
N GLU A 112 -4.89 -1.37 9.49
CA GLU A 112 -5.50 -2.12 10.58
C GLU A 112 -5.50 -3.62 10.29
N HIS A 113 -5.90 -4.04 9.07
CA HIS A 113 -5.87 -5.45 8.65
C HIS A 113 -4.47 -6.06 8.71
N LEU A 114 -3.45 -5.32 8.24
CA LEU A 114 -2.06 -5.80 8.19
C LEU A 114 -1.29 -5.60 9.50
N GLU A 115 -1.90 -4.99 10.52
CA GLU A 115 -1.24 -4.56 11.77
C GLU A 115 -0.01 -3.68 11.53
N LEU A 116 -0.08 -2.80 10.53
CA LEU A 116 0.98 -1.87 10.15
C LEU A 116 0.55 -0.42 10.34
N PRO A 117 1.48 0.51 10.65
CA PRO A 117 1.14 1.92 10.68
C PRO A 117 0.74 2.45 9.29
N PRO A 118 -0.10 3.49 9.16
CA PRO A 118 -0.54 4.05 7.88
C PRO A 118 0.52 4.95 7.23
N VAL A 119 1.71 4.40 6.97
CA VAL A 119 2.87 5.06 6.37
C VAL A 119 3.72 4.03 5.64
N ALA A 120 4.43 4.40 4.58
CA ALA A 120 5.31 3.44 3.91
C ALA A 120 6.34 2.87 4.89
N THR A 121 6.29 1.56 5.10
CA THR A 121 7.27 0.79 5.90
C THR A 121 8.20 0.04 4.97
N TYR A 122 9.30 -0.50 5.50
CA TYR A 122 10.21 -1.33 4.69
C TYR A 122 9.56 -2.63 4.18
N ALA A 123 8.52 -3.11 4.86
CA ALA A 123 7.77 -4.31 4.48
C ALA A 123 6.64 -4.05 3.46
N ALA A 124 6.48 -2.79 3.03
CA ALA A 124 5.47 -2.35 2.06
C ALA A 124 5.82 -2.68 0.60
#